data_AF-A0AAU6GW65-F1
#
_entry.id   AF-A0AAU6GW65-F1
#
_cell.length_a   1.000
_cell.length_b   1.000
_cell.length_c   1.000
_cell.angle_alpha   90.00
_cell.angle_beta   90.00
_cell.angle_gamma   90.00
#
_symmetry.space_group_name_H-M   'P 1'
#
loop_
_entity.id
_entity.type
_entity.pdbx_description
1 polymer ?
#
loop_
_entity_poly.entity_id
_entity_poly.type
_entity_poly.pdbx_seq_one_letter_code
_entity_poly.pdbx_strand_id
1 'polypeptide(L)'
;MGHGWEGVVLKLFRGQDFTFTVTGAEQVTEDFRRVTVTDGGLLAATGGAHPTMWVRLWFERDGKPHQRGYTLVDPDPATGTFSLEFALHDGTASDWARSARPGDTIDATLQGTRFTLPEPRPARLFVVGDAASLPAVNSLLDALPGTPATIWCETVHASDEKLPFRLDPAHHTLRTVPRRDAGAHLVSEVKSSLPGLLGEDSSDAYVWIACDTATTRTLGSWARRELALPKDRVNALGYWRAG
;
A
#
# COMPACT_ATOMS: atom_id res chain seq x y z
N MET A 1 1.95 26.89 -9.25
CA MET A 1 2.57 26.75 -10.59
C MET A 1 2.08 25.44 -11.18
N GLY A 2 1.60 25.41 -12.43
CA GLY A 2 0.77 24.30 -12.93
C GLY A 2 1.55 23.04 -13.30
N HIS A 3 1.11 21.88 -12.81
CA HIS A 3 1.71 20.55 -13.03
C HIS A 3 1.56 20.00 -14.46
N GLY A 4 2.04 20.69 -15.51
CA GLY A 4 2.15 20.14 -16.88
C GLY A 4 0.89 19.45 -17.45
N TRP A 5 1.06 18.60 -18.48
CA TRP A 5 -0.06 17.88 -19.14
C TRP A 5 -0.70 16.84 -18.20
N GLU A 6 0.08 16.15 -17.35
CA GLU A 6 -0.47 15.21 -16.37
C GLU A 6 -1.43 15.90 -15.40
N GLY A 7 -1.08 17.08 -14.87
CA GLY A 7 -1.96 17.87 -14.01
C GLY A 7 -3.20 18.41 -14.73
N VAL A 8 -3.11 18.71 -16.02
CA VAL A 8 -4.29 19.06 -16.84
C VAL A 8 -5.23 17.87 -16.99
N VAL A 9 -4.69 16.66 -17.19
CA VAL A 9 -5.49 15.41 -17.26
C VAL A 9 -6.13 15.11 -15.90
N LEU A 10 -5.40 15.19 -14.79
CA LEU A 10 -5.98 15.00 -13.45
C LEU A 10 -7.10 16.02 -13.14
N LYS A 11 -6.93 17.29 -13.53
CA LYS A 11 -7.96 18.32 -13.38
C LYS A 11 -9.21 18.04 -14.22
N LEU A 12 -9.05 17.53 -15.45
CA LEU A 12 -10.16 17.06 -16.30
C LEU A 12 -10.96 15.92 -15.66
N PHE A 13 -10.37 15.16 -14.72
CA PHE A 13 -11.02 14.07 -14.00
C PHE A 13 -11.46 14.39 -12.56
N ARG A 14 -11.54 15.68 -12.18
CA ARG A 14 -12.03 16.14 -10.85
C ARG A 14 -11.21 15.62 -9.65
N GLY A 15 -9.90 15.42 -9.80
CA GLY A 15 -9.03 15.21 -8.64
C GLY A 15 -9.15 16.38 -7.67
N GLN A 16 -9.32 16.09 -6.38
CA GLN A 16 -9.27 17.13 -5.34
C GLN A 16 -7.83 17.30 -4.90
N ASP A 17 -7.35 18.54 -4.98
CA ASP A 17 -5.99 18.92 -4.62
C ASP A 17 -5.96 19.39 -3.16
N PHE A 18 -4.93 18.97 -2.43
CA PHE A 18 -4.67 19.30 -1.04
C PHE A 18 -3.19 19.64 -0.88
N THR A 19 -2.86 20.41 0.14
CA THR A 19 -1.46 20.63 0.55
C THR A 19 -1.29 20.09 1.95
N PHE A 20 -0.41 19.11 2.09
CA PHE A 20 -0.06 18.53 3.37
C PHE A 20 1.12 19.28 3.98
N THR A 21 1.13 19.46 5.29
CA THR A 21 2.26 20.05 6.02
C THR A 21 2.84 19.04 6.98
N VAL A 22 4.14 18.81 6.89
CA VAL A 22 4.86 17.89 7.78
C VAL A 22 4.79 18.41 9.21
N THR A 23 4.44 17.54 10.14
CA THR A 23 4.40 17.80 11.58
C THR A 23 5.43 16.97 12.34
N GLY A 24 5.89 15.86 11.76
CA GLY A 24 6.91 15.00 12.34
C GLY A 24 7.49 14.01 11.33
N ALA A 25 8.65 13.45 11.65
CA ALA A 25 9.26 12.38 10.88
C ALA A 25 10.01 11.42 11.81
N GLU A 26 9.90 10.13 11.51
CA GLU A 26 10.45 9.02 12.29
C GLU A 26 11.18 8.06 11.35
N GLN A 27 12.41 7.70 11.69
CA GLN A 27 13.14 6.62 11.03
C GLN A 27 12.74 5.30 11.70
N VAL A 28 11.88 4.52 11.06
CA VAL A 28 11.29 3.28 11.63
C VAL A 28 12.29 2.12 11.55
N THR A 29 12.90 1.94 10.37
CA THR A 29 14.04 1.06 10.15
C THR A 29 15.08 1.81 9.32
N GLU A 30 16.23 1.20 9.00
CA GLU A 30 17.23 1.84 8.11
C GLU A 30 16.63 2.19 6.74
N ASP A 31 15.78 1.32 6.19
CA ASP A 31 15.20 1.45 4.86
C ASP A 31 13.71 1.81 4.88
N PHE A 32 13.17 2.26 6.02
CA PHE A 32 11.76 2.59 6.17
C PHE A 32 11.54 3.82 7.04
N ARG A 33 10.84 4.82 6.51
CA ARG A 33 10.64 6.12 7.17
C ARG A 33 9.17 6.52 7.19
N ARG A 34 8.71 7.04 8.33
CA ARG A 34 7.37 7.57 8.51
C ARG A 34 7.42 9.10 8.59
N VAL A 35 6.49 9.76 7.93
CA VAL A 35 6.32 11.22 7.94
C VAL A 35 4.88 11.52 8.30
N THR A 36 4.66 12.22 9.41
CA THR A 36 3.33 12.65 9.86
C THR A 36 3.02 14.02 9.28
N VAL A 37 1.80 14.20 8.81
CA VAL A 37 1.35 15.42 8.13
C VAL A 37 -0.03 15.87 8.62
N THR A 38 -0.31 17.16 8.50
CA THR A 38 -1.69 17.65 8.39
C THR A 38 -2.25 17.32 7.01
N ASP A 39 -3.55 17.07 6.94
CA ASP A 39 -4.23 16.54 5.75
C ASP A 39 -4.75 17.61 4.78
N GLY A 40 -4.55 18.90 5.09
CA GLY A 40 -5.05 20.00 4.28
C GLY A 40 -6.58 20.04 4.12
N GLY A 41 -7.34 19.38 5.02
CA GLY A 41 -8.79 19.22 4.95
C GLY A 41 -9.27 18.00 4.18
N LEU A 42 -8.37 17.09 3.75
CA LEU A 42 -8.71 15.90 2.97
C LEU A 42 -9.76 15.03 3.64
N LEU A 43 -9.55 14.63 4.90
CA LEU A 43 -10.44 13.69 5.58
C LEU A 43 -11.83 14.28 5.80
N ALA A 44 -11.92 15.59 6.04
CA ALA A 44 -13.20 16.30 6.15
C ALA A 44 -13.94 16.32 4.80
N ALA A 45 -13.21 16.56 3.69
CA ALA A 45 -13.79 16.59 2.34
C ALA A 45 -14.30 15.21 1.87
N THR A 46 -13.68 14.12 2.34
CA THR A 46 -14.03 12.74 1.95
C THR A 46 -14.99 12.06 2.91
N GLY A 47 -15.27 12.64 4.08
CA GLY A 47 -16.05 11.99 5.14
C GLY A 47 -15.31 10.85 5.84
N GLY A 48 -13.97 10.92 5.88
CA GLY A 48 -13.09 9.92 6.48
C GLY A 48 -12.27 9.14 5.46
N ALA A 49 -11.65 8.04 5.91
CA ALA A 49 -10.81 7.17 5.11
C ALA A 49 -11.37 5.74 5.02
N HIS A 50 -10.96 5.00 3.99
CA HIS A 50 -11.22 3.58 3.85
C HIS A 50 -9.91 2.78 3.92
N PRO A 51 -9.95 1.45 4.15
CA PRO A 51 -8.75 0.62 4.09
C PRO A 51 -8.04 0.78 2.75
N THR A 52 -6.71 0.74 2.78
CA THR A 52 -5.83 0.88 1.62
C THR A 52 -6.00 2.21 0.86
N MET A 53 -6.58 3.25 1.47
CA MET A 53 -6.75 4.55 0.84
C MET A 53 -5.40 5.20 0.57
N TRP A 54 -5.25 5.81 -0.60
CA TRP A 54 -3.99 6.38 -1.04
C TRP A 54 -4.19 7.68 -1.81
N VAL A 55 -3.15 8.49 -1.83
CA VAL A 55 -3.08 9.81 -2.47
C VAL A 55 -1.90 9.87 -3.42
N ARG A 56 -1.96 10.75 -4.41
CA ARG A 56 -0.83 11.06 -5.29
C ARG A 56 -0.09 12.25 -4.71
N LEU A 57 1.13 12.04 -4.25
CA LEU A 57 2.01 13.12 -3.83
C LEU A 57 2.83 13.64 -5.02
N TRP A 58 2.98 14.95 -5.11
CA TRP A 58 3.71 15.62 -6.17
C TRP A 58 5.09 16.05 -5.70
N PHE A 59 6.12 15.38 -6.23
CA PHE A 59 7.51 15.73 -6.03
C PHE A 59 8.05 16.53 -7.21
N GLU A 60 9.21 17.16 -7.04
CA GLU A 60 9.95 17.79 -8.13
C GLU A 60 11.18 16.96 -8.50
N ARG A 61 11.31 16.60 -9.79
CA ARG A 61 12.48 15.91 -10.34
C ARG A 61 12.97 16.67 -11.57
N ASP A 62 14.20 17.16 -11.53
CA ASP A 62 14.84 17.89 -12.63
C ASP A 62 13.96 19.08 -13.12
N GLY A 63 13.35 19.81 -12.19
CA GLY A 63 12.45 20.93 -12.48
C GLY A 63 11.07 20.54 -13.04
N LYS A 64 10.72 19.24 -13.02
CA LYS A 64 9.44 18.72 -13.54
C LYS A 64 8.62 18.03 -12.44
N PRO A 65 7.28 18.12 -12.50
CA PRO A 65 6.41 17.37 -11.60
C PRO A 65 6.62 15.86 -11.75
N HIS A 66 6.69 15.17 -10.62
CA HIS A 66 6.89 13.74 -10.52
C HIS A 66 6.01 13.16 -9.43
N GLN A 67 4.95 12.45 -9.81
CA GLN A 67 3.96 11.96 -8.84
C GLN A 67 4.25 10.54 -8.35
N ARG A 68 3.91 10.24 -7.10
CA ARG A 68 3.93 8.88 -6.52
C ARG A 68 2.70 8.64 -5.63
N GLY A 69 2.20 7.41 -5.64
CA GLY A 69 1.08 7.01 -4.78
C GLY A 69 1.59 6.63 -3.39
N TYR A 70 0.94 7.13 -2.34
CA TYR A 70 1.22 6.75 -0.96
C TYR A 70 -0.08 6.47 -0.19
N THR A 71 -0.06 5.40 0.59
CA THR A 71 -1.20 5.00 1.43
C THR A 71 -1.25 5.87 2.68
N LEU A 72 -2.45 6.22 3.13
CA LEU A 72 -2.67 6.89 4.41
C LEU A 72 -2.46 5.90 5.56
N VAL A 73 -1.67 6.28 6.56
CA VAL A 73 -1.45 5.54 7.81
C VAL A 73 -2.08 6.31 8.95
N ASP A 74 -2.93 5.65 9.75
CA ASP A 74 -3.62 6.23 10.91
C ASP A 74 -4.30 7.59 10.64
N PRO A 75 -5.21 7.66 9.65
CA PRO A 75 -5.98 8.87 9.43
C PRO A 75 -6.87 9.19 10.63
N ASP A 76 -6.71 10.38 11.18
CA ASP A 76 -7.50 10.92 12.29
C ASP A 76 -8.33 12.12 11.80
N PRO A 77 -9.64 11.93 11.51
CA PRO A 77 -10.52 13.01 11.11
C PRO A 77 -10.73 14.10 12.16
N ALA A 78 -10.51 13.81 13.45
CA ALA A 78 -10.71 14.79 14.52
C ALA A 78 -9.58 15.83 14.54
N THR A 79 -8.35 15.42 14.23
CA THR A 79 -7.19 16.30 14.18
C THR A 79 -6.80 16.72 12.76
N GLY A 80 -7.35 16.06 11.73
CA GLY A 80 -6.98 16.31 10.33
C GLY A 80 -5.53 15.92 10.07
N THR A 81 -5.11 14.77 10.61
CA THR A 81 -3.73 14.28 10.49
C THR A 81 -3.69 12.83 10.04
N PHE A 82 -2.57 12.44 9.44
CA PHE A 82 -2.23 11.06 9.14
C PHE A 82 -0.72 10.95 8.91
N SER A 83 -0.22 9.74 8.71
CA SER A 83 1.17 9.47 8.35
C SER A 83 1.31 8.87 6.95
N LEU A 84 2.46 9.13 6.34
CA LEU A 84 2.94 8.55 5.09
C LEU A 84 4.16 7.71 5.41
N GLU A 85 4.24 6.49 4.88
CA GLU A 85 5.40 5.63 5.07
C GLU A 85 6.11 5.36 3.74
N PHE A 86 7.44 5.45 3.79
CA PHE A 86 8.32 5.40 2.65
C PHE A 86 9.28 4.22 2.83
N ALA A 87 9.11 3.19 2.00
CA ALA A 87 10.17 2.22 1.73
C ALA A 87 11.27 2.97 0.96
N LEU A 88 12.40 3.19 1.62
CA LEU A 88 13.48 4.02 1.12
C LEU A 88 14.28 3.26 0.06
N HIS A 89 14.50 3.93 -1.05
CA HIS A 89 15.34 3.47 -2.16
C HIS A 89 15.93 4.70 -2.87
N ASP A 90 16.63 4.51 -3.99
CA ASP A 90 17.12 5.65 -4.77
C ASP A 90 15.98 6.36 -5.50
N GLY A 91 15.87 7.68 -5.32
CA GLY A 91 14.96 8.53 -6.08
C GLY A 91 14.24 9.60 -5.27
N THR A 92 13.67 10.54 -6.00
CA THR A 92 13.14 11.82 -5.50
C THR A 92 12.22 11.71 -4.29
N ALA A 93 11.32 10.71 -4.25
CA ALA A 93 10.37 10.58 -3.15
C ALA A 93 11.06 10.13 -1.84
N SER A 94 12.01 9.20 -1.94
CA SER A 94 12.86 8.80 -0.81
C SER A 94 13.79 9.93 -0.38
N ASP A 95 14.35 10.68 -1.32
CA ASP A 95 15.21 11.84 -1.02
C ASP A 95 14.44 12.92 -0.25
N TRP A 96 13.23 13.24 -0.70
CA TRP A 96 12.32 14.14 0.02
C TRP A 96 11.98 13.59 1.41
N ALA A 97 11.64 12.30 1.52
CA ALA A 97 11.30 11.71 2.81
C ALA A 97 12.46 11.80 3.80
N ARG A 98 13.70 11.51 3.37
CA ARG A 98 14.91 11.61 4.20
C ARG A 98 15.15 13.03 4.71
N SER A 99 14.85 14.05 3.91
CA SER A 99 15.08 15.45 4.28
C SER A 99 13.90 16.12 4.99
N ALA A 100 12.70 15.53 4.92
CA ALA A 100 11.46 16.08 5.45
C ALA A 100 11.56 16.45 6.94
N ARG A 101 11.14 17.68 7.24
CA ARG A 101 11.12 18.29 8.57
C ARG A 101 9.79 18.99 8.82
N PRO A 102 9.40 19.18 10.10
CA PRO A 102 8.19 19.95 10.41
C PRO A 102 8.17 21.32 9.73
N GLY A 103 7.04 21.65 9.11
CA GLY A 103 6.84 22.87 8.31
C GLY A 103 7.06 22.70 6.80
N ASP A 104 7.73 21.63 6.36
CA ASP A 104 7.80 21.30 4.93
C ASP A 104 6.40 20.99 4.39
N THR A 105 6.17 21.29 3.12
CA THR A 105 4.88 21.04 2.47
C THR A 105 5.03 20.12 1.27
N ILE A 106 3.95 19.39 0.95
CA ILE A 106 3.86 18.59 -0.26
C ILE A 106 2.43 18.64 -0.80
N ASP A 107 2.32 18.88 -2.10
CA ASP A 107 1.02 18.87 -2.78
C ASP A 107 0.57 17.44 -3.03
N ALA A 108 -0.73 17.23 -2.90
CA ALA A 108 -1.35 15.94 -3.06
C ALA A 108 -2.65 16.03 -3.86
N THR A 109 -2.93 15.00 -4.66
CA THR A 109 -4.21 14.85 -5.35
C THR A 109 -4.86 13.54 -4.92
N LEU A 110 -6.10 13.60 -4.47
CA LEU A 110 -6.93 12.43 -4.22
C LEU A 110 -7.68 12.05 -5.50
N GLN A 111 -7.28 10.94 -6.12
CA GLN A 111 -7.97 10.41 -7.29
C GLN A 111 -7.70 8.91 -7.48
N GLY A 112 -8.77 8.16 -7.75
CA GLY A 112 -8.68 6.76 -8.19
C GLY A 112 -8.47 5.75 -7.07
N THR A 113 -8.52 6.20 -5.81
CA THR A 113 -8.58 5.31 -4.66
C THR A 113 -10.03 4.93 -4.35
N ARG A 114 -10.27 3.63 -4.16
CA ARG A 114 -11.54 3.07 -3.72
C ARG A 114 -11.27 1.68 -3.17
N PHE A 115 -11.87 1.37 -2.04
CA PHE A 115 -11.87 0.03 -1.50
C PHE A 115 -13.26 -0.32 -0.96
N THR A 116 -13.64 -1.57 -1.12
CA THR A 116 -14.84 -2.12 -0.51
C THR A 116 -14.51 -3.54 -0.09
N LEU A 117 -14.81 -3.88 1.16
CA LEU A 117 -14.65 -5.24 1.63
C LEU A 117 -15.58 -6.16 0.82
N PRO A 118 -15.13 -7.38 0.47
CA PRO A 118 -15.99 -8.32 -0.23
C PRO A 118 -17.14 -8.77 0.69
N GLU A 119 -18.31 -8.97 0.11
CA GLU A 119 -19.51 -9.48 0.78
C GLU A 119 -19.94 -10.82 0.16
N PRO A 120 -20.19 -11.87 0.96
CA PRO A 120 -20.06 -11.92 2.42
C PRO A 120 -18.61 -11.73 2.89
N ARG A 121 -18.43 -11.23 4.12
CA ARG A 121 -17.10 -11.09 4.73
C ARG A 121 -16.27 -12.38 4.58
N PRO A 122 -14.97 -12.27 4.24
CA PRO A 122 -14.15 -13.45 4.02
C PRO A 122 -13.83 -14.14 5.34
N ALA A 123 -13.86 -15.47 5.34
CA ALA A 123 -13.42 -16.27 6.47
C ALA A 123 -11.89 -16.45 6.50
N ARG A 124 -11.18 -16.19 5.39
CA ARG A 124 -9.72 -16.25 5.29
C ARG A 124 -9.17 -15.10 4.45
N LEU A 125 -8.10 -14.48 4.91
CA LEU A 125 -7.37 -13.43 4.21
C LEU A 125 -6.00 -13.94 3.76
N PHE A 126 -5.66 -13.73 2.50
CA PHE A 126 -4.35 -14.03 1.93
C PHE A 126 -3.75 -12.74 1.39
N VAL A 127 -2.65 -12.30 1.97
CA VAL A 127 -1.98 -11.05 1.59
C VAL A 127 -0.64 -11.38 0.97
N VAL A 128 -0.35 -10.81 -0.20
CA VAL A 128 0.99 -10.83 -0.80
C VAL A 128 1.44 -9.39 -0.98
N GLY A 129 2.55 -9.04 -0.35
CA GLY A 129 3.04 -7.68 -0.29
C GLY A 129 4.54 -7.58 -0.14
N ASP A 130 5.02 -6.35 -0.05
CA ASP A 130 6.38 -5.96 0.30
C ASP A 130 6.36 -4.71 1.21
N ALA A 131 7.53 -4.18 1.56
CA ALA A 131 7.66 -2.98 2.40
C ALA A 131 6.82 -1.78 1.88
N ALA A 132 6.72 -1.57 0.56
CA ALA A 132 5.96 -0.46 -0.01
C ALA A 132 4.44 -0.62 0.20
N SER A 133 3.96 -1.85 0.35
CA SER A 133 2.56 -2.17 0.60
C SER A 133 2.16 -2.25 2.07
N LEU A 134 3.13 -2.28 3.00
CA LEU A 134 2.89 -2.45 4.44
C LEU A 134 1.81 -1.52 5.01
N PRO A 135 1.78 -0.21 4.70
CA PRO A 135 0.69 0.68 5.11
C PRO A 135 -0.71 0.16 4.80
N ALA A 136 -0.90 -0.33 3.57
CA ALA A 136 -2.17 -0.83 3.10
C ALA A 136 -2.50 -2.17 3.76
N VAL A 137 -1.49 -3.05 3.93
CA VAL A 137 -1.64 -4.32 4.65
C VAL A 137 -2.11 -4.06 6.08
N ASN A 138 -1.46 -3.17 6.83
CA ASN A 138 -1.85 -2.83 8.20
C ASN A 138 -3.30 -2.31 8.26
N SER A 139 -3.67 -1.38 7.37
CA SER A 139 -5.06 -0.88 7.32
C SER A 139 -6.10 -1.97 6.97
N LEU A 140 -5.69 -2.99 6.22
CA LEU A 140 -6.55 -4.12 5.85
C LEU A 140 -6.72 -5.10 7.02
N LEU A 141 -5.65 -5.37 7.77
CA LEU A 141 -5.69 -6.18 8.99
C LEU A 141 -6.55 -5.51 10.06
N ASP A 142 -6.43 -4.19 10.25
CA ASP A 142 -7.24 -3.41 11.18
C ASP A 142 -8.75 -3.45 10.81
N ALA A 143 -9.07 -3.57 9.52
CA ALA A 143 -10.45 -3.70 9.03
C ALA A 143 -11.04 -5.11 9.18
N LEU A 144 -10.20 -6.12 9.43
CA LEU A 144 -10.53 -7.54 9.53
C LEU A 144 -9.84 -8.21 10.75
N PRO A 145 -9.95 -7.65 11.97
CA PRO A 145 -9.07 -8.00 13.10
C PRO A 145 -9.21 -9.45 13.62
N GLY A 146 -10.31 -10.13 13.29
CA GLY A 146 -10.55 -11.53 13.67
C GLY A 146 -10.52 -12.52 12.51
N THR A 147 -10.20 -12.05 11.30
CA THR A 147 -10.14 -12.93 10.12
C THR A 147 -8.77 -13.59 10.06
N PRO A 148 -8.68 -14.93 10.07
CA PRO A 148 -7.41 -15.62 9.87
C PRO A 148 -6.69 -15.14 8.61
N ALA A 149 -5.43 -14.72 8.76
CA ALA A 149 -4.65 -14.15 7.68
C ALA A 149 -3.31 -14.88 7.48
N THR A 150 -2.96 -15.18 6.24
CA THR A 150 -1.58 -15.54 5.87
C THR A 150 -1.00 -14.44 5.01
N ILE A 151 0.12 -13.88 5.43
CA ILE A 151 0.81 -12.77 4.77
C ILE A 151 2.14 -13.29 4.25
N TRP A 152 2.34 -13.22 2.92
CA TRP A 152 3.67 -13.36 2.32
C TRP A 152 4.23 -11.95 2.09
N CYS A 153 5.25 -11.58 2.84
CA CYS A 153 5.95 -10.31 2.68
C CYS A 153 7.30 -10.56 1.99
N GLU A 154 7.49 -10.00 0.81
CA GLU A 154 8.79 -9.98 0.18
C GLU A 154 9.72 -9.01 0.90
N THR A 155 10.95 -9.45 1.20
CA THR A 155 11.97 -8.65 1.88
C THR A 155 13.18 -8.41 0.96
N VAL A 156 13.67 -7.18 0.93
CA VAL A 156 14.84 -6.75 0.15
C VAL A 156 16.01 -6.44 1.06
N HIS A 157 15.73 -5.80 2.19
CA HIS A 157 16.73 -5.35 3.15
C HIS A 157 16.69 -6.21 4.41
N ALA A 158 17.83 -6.33 5.10
CA ALA A 158 17.87 -6.99 6.42
C ALA A 158 17.00 -6.25 7.45
N SER A 159 16.84 -4.93 7.28
CA SER A 159 16.01 -4.10 8.14
C SER A 159 14.51 -4.42 8.01
N ASP A 160 14.09 -5.10 6.93
CA ASP A 160 12.69 -5.47 6.68
C ASP A 160 12.14 -6.47 7.72
N GLU A 161 13.01 -7.21 8.40
CA GLU A 161 12.60 -8.10 9.51
C GLU A 161 11.96 -7.34 10.69
N LYS A 162 12.20 -6.02 10.76
CA LYS A 162 11.72 -5.13 11.83
C LYS A 162 10.54 -4.27 11.37
N LEU A 163 9.98 -4.52 10.20
CA LEU A 163 8.82 -3.77 9.71
C LEU A 163 7.64 -3.90 10.69
N PRO A 164 6.95 -2.79 11.03
CA PRO A 164 5.92 -2.77 12.06
C PRO A 164 4.58 -3.30 11.56
N PHE A 165 4.48 -4.60 11.31
CA PHE A 165 3.19 -5.25 11.00
C PHE A 165 2.25 -5.23 12.23
N ARG A 166 0.97 -4.89 12.01
CA ARG A 166 -0.11 -4.96 13.00
C ARG A 166 -0.73 -6.36 13.04
N LEU A 167 0.09 -7.34 13.42
CA LEU A 167 -0.36 -8.74 13.50
C LEU A 167 -1.07 -9.02 14.82
N ASP A 168 -2.13 -9.81 14.76
CA ASP A 168 -2.64 -10.56 15.90
C ASP A 168 -2.07 -11.99 15.78
N PRO A 169 -1.13 -12.41 16.66
CA PRO A 169 -0.55 -13.74 16.60
C PRO A 169 -1.55 -14.90 16.73
N ALA A 170 -2.76 -14.66 17.25
CA ALA A 170 -3.81 -15.67 17.33
C ALA A 170 -4.49 -15.94 15.98
N HIS A 171 -4.42 -14.98 15.05
CA HIS A 171 -5.14 -15.04 13.77
C HIS A 171 -4.22 -14.91 12.55
N HIS A 172 -3.06 -14.27 12.69
CA HIS A 172 -2.21 -13.86 11.57
C HIS A 172 -0.89 -14.61 11.56
N THR A 173 -0.52 -15.14 10.40
CA THR A 173 0.77 -15.78 10.12
C THR A 173 1.54 -14.94 9.11
N LEU A 174 2.71 -14.43 9.49
CA LEU A 174 3.64 -13.76 8.59
C LEU A 174 4.68 -14.75 8.06
N ARG A 175 4.86 -14.75 6.74
CA ARG A 175 5.90 -15.47 6.00
C ARG A 175 6.77 -14.45 5.28
N THR A 176 7.97 -14.21 5.79
CA THR A 176 8.95 -13.36 5.11
C THR A 176 9.63 -14.16 3.99
N VAL A 177 9.73 -13.57 2.80
CA VAL A 177 10.29 -14.21 1.62
C VAL A 177 11.36 -13.30 1.03
N PRO A 178 12.65 -13.67 1.06
CA PRO A 178 13.68 -12.81 0.48
C PRO A 178 13.48 -12.68 -1.03
N ARG A 179 13.59 -11.45 -1.53
CA ARG A 179 13.50 -11.13 -2.95
C ARG A 179 14.65 -11.81 -3.70
N ARG A 180 14.30 -12.69 -4.62
CA ARG A 180 15.23 -13.41 -5.50
C ARG A 180 14.62 -13.54 -6.89
N ASP A 181 15.47 -13.68 -7.89
CA ASP A 181 15.07 -13.91 -9.29
C ASP A 181 14.01 -12.92 -9.78
N ALA A 182 14.22 -11.64 -9.48
CA ALA A 182 13.32 -10.53 -9.81
C ALA A 182 11.85 -10.73 -9.33
N GLY A 183 11.66 -11.42 -8.19
CA GLY A 183 10.34 -11.68 -7.60
C GLY A 183 9.79 -13.08 -7.89
N ALA A 184 10.46 -13.88 -8.72
CA ALA A 184 9.99 -15.23 -9.04
C ALA A 184 9.96 -16.17 -7.81
N HIS A 185 10.83 -15.95 -6.83
CA HIS A 185 10.82 -16.70 -5.58
C HIS A 185 9.53 -16.48 -4.77
N LEU A 186 9.09 -15.23 -4.61
CA LEU A 186 7.79 -14.92 -3.99
C LEU A 186 6.64 -15.58 -4.75
N VAL A 187 6.65 -15.51 -6.08
CA VAL A 187 5.64 -16.17 -6.91
C VAL A 187 5.60 -17.68 -6.64
N SER A 188 6.76 -18.34 -6.60
CA SER A 188 6.86 -19.78 -6.33
C SER A 188 6.31 -20.14 -4.95
N GLU A 189 6.72 -19.42 -3.90
CA GLU A 189 6.28 -19.66 -2.52
C GLU A 189 4.76 -19.50 -2.35
N VAL A 190 4.17 -18.46 -2.95
CA VAL A 190 2.72 -18.26 -2.90
C VAL A 190 2.00 -19.36 -3.67
N LYS A 191 2.47 -19.69 -4.88
CA LYS A 191 1.84 -20.73 -5.72
C LYS A 191 1.91 -22.12 -5.11
N SER A 192 2.98 -22.44 -4.37
CA SER A 192 3.16 -23.75 -3.73
C SER A 192 2.30 -23.91 -2.48
N SER A 193 2.10 -22.83 -1.70
CA SER A 193 1.53 -22.93 -0.36
C SER A 193 0.08 -22.49 -0.24
N LEU A 194 -0.34 -21.43 -0.94
CA LEU A 194 -1.69 -20.88 -0.84
C LEU A 194 -2.79 -21.90 -1.20
N PRO A 195 -2.67 -22.78 -2.23
CA PRO A 195 -3.74 -23.72 -2.57
C PRO A 195 -4.15 -24.63 -1.41
N GLY A 196 -3.18 -25.05 -0.58
CA GLY A 196 -3.44 -25.88 0.59
C GLY A 196 -4.11 -25.15 1.76
N LEU A 197 -4.26 -23.82 1.67
CA LEU A 197 -4.81 -22.97 2.72
C LEU A 197 -6.21 -22.41 2.39
N LEU A 198 -6.64 -22.46 1.13
CA LEU A 198 -7.90 -21.85 0.66
C LEU A 198 -9.15 -22.36 1.41
N GLY A 199 -9.12 -23.63 1.85
CA GLY A 199 -10.28 -24.36 2.34
C GLY A 199 -11.16 -24.90 1.20
N GLU A 200 -12.33 -25.45 1.54
CA GLU A 200 -13.23 -26.10 0.58
C GLU A 200 -14.01 -25.09 -0.28
N ASP A 201 -14.43 -23.96 0.30
CA ASP A 201 -15.17 -22.90 -0.40
C ASP A 201 -14.24 -21.74 -0.76
N SER A 202 -14.05 -21.50 -2.05
CA SER A 202 -13.21 -20.41 -2.56
C SER A 202 -13.81 -19.02 -2.34
N SER A 203 -15.11 -18.93 -2.08
CA SER A 203 -15.78 -17.67 -1.74
C SER A 203 -15.48 -17.20 -0.31
N ASP A 204 -14.95 -18.08 0.55
CA ASP A 204 -14.48 -17.71 1.89
C ASP A 204 -13.14 -16.97 1.88
N ALA A 205 -12.37 -17.12 0.80
CA ALA A 205 -11.04 -16.54 0.67
C ALA A 205 -11.11 -15.13 0.10
N TYR A 206 -10.31 -14.21 0.64
CA TYR A 206 -9.99 -12.95 -0.02
C TYR A 206 -8.48 -12.84 -0.23
N VAL A 207 -8.07 -12.69 -1.48
CA VAL A 207 -6.67 -12.56 -1.89
C VAL A 207 -6.37 -11.11 -2.25
N TRP A 208 -5.46 -10.48 -1.51
CA TRP A 208 -5.01 -9.11 -1.72
C TRP A 208 -3.53 -9.09 -2.08
N ILE A 209 -3.18 -8.57 -3.24
CA ILE A 209 -1.82 -8.63 -3.81
C ILE A 209 -1.37 -7.21 -4.20
N ALA A 210 -0.28 -6.75 -3.59
CA ALA A 210 0.35 -5.49 -3.97
C ALA A 210 1.87 -5.55 -3.78
N CYS A 211 2.59 -5.79 -4.87
CA CYS A 211 4.06 -5.78 -4.92
C CYS A 211 4.51 -4.94 -6.12
N ASP A 212 5.63 -5.30 -6.74
CA ASP A 212 5.94 -4.84 -8.10
C ASP A 212 4.87 -5.30 -9.12
N THR A 213 4.80 -4.56 -10.23
CA THR A 213 3.78 -4.77 -11.27
C THR A 213 3.86 -6.15 -11.93
N ALA A 214 5.04 -6.71 -12.14
CA ALA A 214 5.20 -8.01 -12.80
C ALA A 214 4.75 -9.15 -11.89
N THR A 215 5.20 -9.13 -10.63
CA THR A 215 4.80 -10.09 -9.59
C THR A 215 3.30 -10.04 -9.34
N THR A 216 2.75 -8.83 -9.17
CA THR A 216 1.32 -8.61 -8.92
C THR A 216 0.45 -9.12 -10.07
N ARG A 217 0.84 -8.84 -11.32
CA ARG A 217 0.11 -9.33 -12.50
C ARG A 217 0.16 -10.85 -12.61
N THR A 218 1.31 -11.45 -12.32
CA THR A 218 1.52 -12.90 -12.39
C THR A 218 0.63 -13.62 -11.38
N LEU A 219 0.69 -13.23 -10.10
CA LEU A 219 -0.12 -13.82 -9.04
C LEU A 219 -1.62 -13.50 -9.20
N GLY A 220 -1.97 -12.28 -9.58
CA GLY A 220 -3.36 -11.89 -9.81
C GLY A 220 -4.00 -12.62 -11.00
N SER A 221 -3.23 -12.95 -12.05
CA SER A 221 -3.70 -13.78 -13.16
C SER A 221 -3.86 -15.24 -12.73
N TRP A 222 -2.85 -15.77 -12.03
CA TRP A 222 -2.87 -17.14 -11.50
C TRP A 222 -4.05 -17.38 -10.56
N ALA A 223 -4.28 -16.48 -9.59
CA ALA A 223 -5.38 -16.59 -8.63
C ALA A 223 -6.77 -16.63 -9.31
N ARG A 224 -6.96 -15.86 -10.38
CA ARG A 224 -8.25 -15.82 -11.11
C ARG A 224 -8.43 -16.97 -12.10
N ARG A 225 -7.35 -17.41 -12.74
CA ARG A 225 -7.43 -18.38 -13.86
C ARG A 225 -7.16 -19.82 -13.43
N GLU A 226 -6.15 -20.01 -12.59
CA GLU A 226 -5.69 -21.34 -12.18
C GLU A 226 -6.33 -21.75 -10.84
N LEU A 227 -6.42 -20.83 -9.87
CA LEU A 227 -7.19 -21.07 -8.64
C LEU A 227 -8.70 -20.81 -8.78
N ALA A 228 -9.12 -20.28 -9.93
CA ALA A 228 -10.51 -19.99 -10.25
C ALA A 228 -11.25 -19.16 -9.16
N LEU A 229 -10.54 -18.29 -8.44
CA LEU A 229 -11.15 -17.46 -7.41
C LEU A 229 -12.10 -16.43 -8.07
N PRO A 230 -13.27 -16.17 -7.46
CA PRO A 230 -14.19 -15.13 -7.94
C PRO A 230 -13.49 -13.77 -8.04
N LYS A 231 -13.92 -12.94 -9.00
CA LYS A 231 -13.26 -11.65 -9.29
C LYS A 231 -13.27 -10.70 -8.09
N ASP A 232 -14.37 -10.67 -7.37
CA ASP A 232 -14.58 -9.91 -6.13
C ASP A 232 -13.77 -10.45 -4.95
N ARG A 233 -13.21 -11.66 -5.06
CA ARG A 233 -12.31 -12.28 -4.08
C ARG A 233 -10.83 -12.06 -4.36
N VAL A 234 -10.48 -11.36 -5.45
CA VAL A 234 -9.08 -11.06 -5.80
C VAL A 234 -8.86 -9.58 -6.09
N ASN A 235 -8.18 -8.89 -5.18
CA ASN A 235 -7.64 -7.56 -5.42
C ASN A 235 -6.15 -7.64 -5.75
N ALA A 236 -5.74 -7.07 -6.88
CA ALA A 236 -4.35 -7.08 -7.33
C ALA A 236 -4.00 -5.73 -7.95
N LEU A 237 -3.11 -4.97 -7.29
CA LEU A 237 -2.70 -3.64 -7.72
C LEU A 237 -1.18 -3.49 -7.60
N GLY A 238 -0.49 -3.31 -8.73
CA GLY A 238 0.97 -3.11 -8.72
C GLY A 238 1.33 -1.74 -8.13
N TYR A 239 2.10 -1.73 -7.04
CA TYR A 239 2.46 -0.50 -6.32
C TYR A 239 3.67 0.19 -6.94
N TRP A 240 4.59 -0.58 -7.49
CA TRP A 240 5.78 -0.06 -8.15
C TRP A 240 6.11 -0.88 -9.40
N ARG A 241 7.09 -0.41 -10.17
CA ARG A 241 7.66 -1.13 -11.31
C ARG A 241 9.15 -1.27 -11.05
N ALA A 242 9.65 -2.50 -11.16
CA ALA A 242 11.07 -2.72 -11.30
C ALA A 242 11.58 -1.97 -12.54
N GLY A 243 12.72 -1.30 -12.38
CA GLY A 243 13.41 -0.56 -13.45
C GLY A 243 13.87 -1.47 -14.57
#